data_AF-A0A6I1GFH3-F1
#
_entry.id   AF-A0A6I1GFH3-F1
#
_cell.length_a   1.000
_cell.length_b   1.000
_cell.length_c   1.000
_cell.angle_alpha   90.00
_cell.angle_beta   90.00
_cell.angle_gamma   90.00
#
_symmetry.space_group_name_H-M   'P 1'
#
loop_
_entity.id
_entity.type
_entity.pdbx_description
1 polymer ?
#
loop_
_entity_poly.entity_id
_entity_poly.type
_entity_poly.pdbx_seq_one_letter_code
_entity_poly.pdbx_strand_id
1 'polypeptide(L)'
;MKNGKLAGGVACMTLAAMILAGCGAGNGTTGNGGTGTNTGATASQPLDLSKVEYSVESTPVDSQRQDVMSFTNNTGVTLVSVELQYRQKDGVTDDQRKAAFADLRKAVTMIEDSDYEELKEEPLKCTSELIVKPGAKGENGQCVIGGWKAIGDFTSLMEPDQMTVAYLKDKDTIGMATYDFANKKTTLSKNEADANQWGDDKLTKTLPTPEPTIIRGSTSDTSVGYSVYGSTHDQFSSYVEECKKKGFTVDSSSDNSASMKGADGSSLSVLYFPDNETMTINLYAKGE
;
A
#
# COMPACT_ATOMS: atom_id res chain seq x y z
N MET A 1 -15.71 2.82 35.92
CA MET A 1 -16.03 3.42 34.60
C MET A 1 -14.71 3.58 33.86
N LYS A 2 -14.54 2.79 32.79
CA LYS A 2 -13.35 2.73 31.94
C LYS A 2 -13.43 3.91 30.98
N ASN A 3 -12.52 4.88 31.11
CA ASN A 3 -12.36 5.93 30.11
C ASN A 3 -11.13 5.57 29.28
N GLY A 4 -11.40 5.14 28.03
CA GLY A 4 -10.37 4.97 27.03
C GLY A 4 -9.70 6.31 26.74
N LYS A 5 -8.38 6.33 26.79
CA LYS A 5 -7.57 7.36 26.17
C LYS A 5 -7.08 6.77 24.87
N LEU A 6 -7.71 7.17 23.77
CA LEU A 6 -7.05 7.18 22.47
C LEU A 6 -5.86 8.14 22.60
N ALA A 7 -4.65 7.60 22.68
CA ALA A 7 -3.45 8.36 22.45
C ALA A 7 -3.22 8.39 20.94
N GLY A 8 -3.37 9.57 20.34
CA GLY A 8 -3.04 9.83 18.95
C GLY A 8 -1.54 9.71 18.73
N GLY A 9 -1.08 8.52 18.39
CA GLY A 9 0.09 8.34 17.56
C GLY A 9 -0.29 8.68 16.11
N VAL A 10 0.66 9.20 15.34
CA VAL A 10 0.51 9.30 13.89
C VAL A 10 0.26 7.87 13.40
N ALA A 11 -1.02 7.56 13.17
CA ALA A 11 -1.43 6.30 12.58
C ALA A 11 -0.87 6.29 11.17
N CYS A 12 0.29 5.66 11.04
CA CYS A 12 0.80 5.24 9.75
C CYS A 12 -0.27 4.29 9.21
N MET A 13 -1.10 4.79 8.29
CA MET A 13 -2.14 4.02 7.60
C MET A 13 -1.44 2.94 6.78
N THR A 14 -1.06 1.86 7.45
CA THR A 14 -0.79 0.60 6.78
C THR A 14 -2.12 0.19 6.15
N LEU A 15 -2.12 -0.06 4.84
CA LEU A 15 -3.26 -0.59 4.08
C LEU A 15 -3.65 -2.03 4.51
N ALA A 16 -3.37 -2.43 5.75
CA ALA A 16 -3.81 -3.67 6.36
C ALA A 16 -5.28 -3.62 6.84
N ALA A 17 -6.02 -2.55 6.53
CA ALA A 17 -7.47 -2.52 6.63
C ALA A 17 -8.12 -2.70 5.25
N MET A 18 -7.85 -3.84 4.61
CA MET A 18 -8.65 -4.35 3.49
C MET A 18 -10.03 -4.78 4.00
N ILE A 19 -10.88 -3.82 4.39
CA ILE A 19 -12.32 -4.07 4.54
C ILE A 19 -12.92 -3.95 3.15
N LEU A 20 -12.90 -5.08 2.43
CA LEU A 20 -13.72 -5.30 1.25
C LEU A 20 -15.20 -5.28 1.66
N ALA A 21 -15.78 -4.10 1.77
CA ALA A 21 -17.23 -3.94 1.83
C ALA A 21 -17.78 -4.13 0.41
N GLY A 22 -17.88 -5.40 -0.02
CA GLY A 22 -18.58 -5.76 -1.24
C GLY A 22 -20.09 -5.60 -1.05
N CYS A 23 -20.65 -4.47 -1.47
CA CYS A 23 -22.09 -4.37 -1.73
C CYS A 23 -22.36 -4.88 -3.15
N GLY A 24 -22.56 -6.19 -3.27
CA GLY A 24 -22.97 -6.81 -4.53
C GLY A 24 -24.44 -6.52 -4.85
N ALA A 25 -24.69 -5.86 -5.98
CA ALA A 25 -25.96 -5.90 -6.69
C ALA A 25 -25.71 -5.80 -8.19
N GLY A 26 -25.30 -6.91 -8.81
CA GLY A 26 -25.14 -7.06 -10.26
C GLY A 26 -26.17 -8.05 -10.80
N ASN A 27 -27.20 -7.52 -11.44
CA ASN A 27 -28.31 -8.26 -12.04
C ASN A 27 -27.82 -9.07 -13.26
N GLY A 28 -27.99 -10.39 -13.22
CA GLY A 28 -27.57 -11.27 -14.30
C GLY A 28 -28.38 -11.10 -15.59
N THR A 29 -27.72 -11.23 -16.73
CA THR A 29 -28.38 -11.68 -17.96
C THR A 29 -27.41 -12.51 -18.78
N THR A 30 -27.88 -13.69 -19.15
CA THR A 30 -27.21 -14.76 -19.89
C THR A 30 -27.14 -14.46 -21.39
N GLY A 31 -26.03 -14.83 -22.03
CA GLY A 31 -25.89 -14.89 -23.49
C GLY A 31 -24.72 -15.80 -23.87
N ASN A 32 -25.01 -16.86 -24.62
CA ASN A 32 -24.12 -17.97 -24.96
C ASN A 32 -23.70 -17.92 -26.45
N GLY A 33 -22.50 -18.43 -26.75
CA GLY A 33 -21.98 -18.78 -28.09
C GLY A 33 -20.92 -17.80 -28.63
N GLY A 34 -19.75 -18.18 -29.14
CA GLY A 34 -19.12 -19.46 -29.44
C GLY A 34 -17.82 -19.22 -30.24
N THR A 35 -16.97 -20.26 -30.30
CA THR A 35 -15.84 -20.50 -31.25
C THR A 35 -14.58 -19.62 -31.22
N GLY A 36 -13.59 -20.08 -30.43
CA GLY A 36 -12.27 -20.57 -30.88
C GLY A 36 -11.31 -19.64 -31.64
N THR A 37 -10.18 -19.32 -31.01
CA THR A 37 -8.84 -19.43 -31.62
C THR A 37 -7.81 -19.71 -30.53
N ASN A 38 -7.08 -20.82 -30.71
CA ASN A 38 -5.93 -21.20 -29.89
C ASN A 38 -4.75 -20.26 -30.22
N THR A 39 -4.51 -19.29 -29.35
CA THR A 39 -3.16 -18.72 -29.16
C THR A 39 -2.57 -19.36 -27.92
N GLY A 40 -1.41 -19.99 -28.06
CA GLY A 40 -0.74 -20.75 -27.00
C GLY A 40 -0.74 -20.00 -25.68
N ALA A 41 -1.62 -20.41 -24.78
CA ALA A 41 -1.61 -19.98 -23.40
C ALA A 41 -0.38 -20.64 -22.78
N THR A 42 0.70 -19.88 -22.64
CA THR A 42 1.78 -20.21 -21.73
C THR A 42 1.10 -20.49 -20.38
N ALA A 43 1.17 -21.73 -19.92
CA ALA A 43 0.58 -22.10 -18.64
C ALA A 43 1.10 -21.13 -17.58
N SER A 44 0.21 -20.30 -17.04
CA SER A 44 0.54 -19.38 -15.95
C SER A 44 1.11 -20.24 -14.83
N GLN A 45 2.43 -20.15 -14.61
CA GLN A 45 3.07 -20.84 -13.51
C GLN A 45 2.39 -20.37 -12.22
N PRO A 46 2.04 -21.28 -11.29
CA PRO A 46 1.43 -20.88 -10.03
C PRO A 46 2.39 -19.92 -9.31
N LEU A 47 1.82 -18.88 -8.70
CA LEU A 47 2.58 -17.92 -7.91
C LEU A 47 3.38 -18.64 -6.82
N ASP A 48 4.69 -18.42 -6.81
CA ASP A 48 5.63 -18.98 -5.87
C ASP A 48 6.39 -17.84 -5.19
N LEU A 49 6.01 -17.56 -3.94
CA LEU A 49 6.57 -16.47 -3.17
C LEU A 49 7.92 -16.79 -2.55
N SER A 50 8.39 -18.04 -2.61
CA SER A 50 9.76 -18.37 -2.22
C SER A 50 10.80 -17.71 -3.14
N LYS A 51 10.37 -17.20 -4.30
CA LYS A 51 11.19 -16.45 -5.26
C LYS A 51 11.29 -14.96 -4.94
N VAL A 52 10.56 -14.44 -3.96
CA VAL A 52 10.77 -13.06 -3.51
C VAL A 52 12.00 -13.05 -2.60
N GLU A 53 13.11 -12.54 -3.12
CA GLU A 53 14.33 -12.36 -2.34
C GLU A 53 14.23 -11.06 -1.56
N TYR A 54 14.38 -11.09 -0.25
CA TYR A 54 14.24 -9.89 0.60
C TYR A 54 15.42 -9.73 1.55
N SER A 55 15.61 -8.49 2.00
CA SER A 55 16.50 -8.13 3.11
C SER A 55 15.80 -7.12 4.01
N VAL A 56 16.02 -7.24 5.32
CA VAL A 56 15.64 -6.22 6.31
C VAL A 56 16.90 -5.83 7.04
N GLU A 57 17.26 -4.56 6.95
CA GLU A 57 18.51 -4.03 7.47
C GLU A 57 18.27 -2.72 8.21
N SER A 58 18.98 -2.53 9.33
CA SER A 58 19.01 -1.25 10.03
C SER A 58 19.78 -0.24 9.19
N THR A 59 19.12 0.79 8.66
CA THR A 59 19.70 1.81 7.79
C THR A 59 19.49 3.23 8.35
N PRO A 60 20.40 4.19 8.12
CA PRO A 60 20.18 5.58 8.51
C PRO A 60 19.09 6.24 7.65
N VAL A 61 17.94 6.55 8.25
CA VAL A 61 16.82 7.27 7.64
C VAL A 61 16.46 8.45 8.56
N ASP A 62 16.36 9.66 8.02
CA ASP A 62 16.05 10.89 8.78
C ASP A 62 16.93 11.09 10.04
N SER A 63 18.24 10.79 9.94
CA SER A 63 19.20 10.82 11.05
C SER A 63 18.95 9.80 12.19
N GLN A 64 18.06 8.83 11.99
CA GLN A 64 17.82 7.72 12.92
C GLN A 64 18.11 6.38 12.22
N ARG A 65 18.70 5.41 12.94
CA ARG A 65 18.80 4.06 12.39
C ARG A 65 17.47 3.36 12.54
N GLN A 66 16.94 2.87 11.42
CA GLN A 66 15.64 2.22 11.36
C GLN A 66 15.74 0.95 10.53
N ASP A 67 15.05 -0.11 10.92
CA ASP A 67 14.92 -1.29 10.08
C ASP A 67 14.12 -0.92 8.81
N VAL A 68 14.67 -1.27 7.65
CA VAL A 68 14.08 -1.01 6.33
C VAL A 68 14.15 -2.27 5.49
N MET A 69 13.07 -2.57 4.79
CA MET A 69 12.96 -3.70 3.88
C MET A 69 13.34 -3.31 2.45
N SER A 70 14.05 -4.21 1.79
CA SER A 70 14.18 -4.24 0.33
C SER A 70 13.87 -5.64 -0.19
N PHE A 71 13.48 -5.75 -1.45
CA PHE A 71 13.24 -7.05 -2.08
C PHE A 71 13.42 -7.01 -3.59
N THR A 72 13.70 -8.18 -4.19
CA THR A 72 13.71 -8.42 -5.63
C THR A 72 12.56 -9.36 -5.98
N ASN A 73 11.69 -8.92 -6.89
CA ASN A 73 10.57 -9.72 -7.34
C ASN A 73 11.02 -10.71 -8.43
N ASN A 74 11.50 -11.90 -8.07
CA ASN A 74 11.80 -12.96 -9.05
C ASN A 74 10.58 -13.87 -9.35
N THR A 75 9.37 -13.40 -9.03
CA THR A 75 8.13 -14.09 -9.44
C THR A 75 7.77 -13.76 -10.90
N GLY A 76 6.77 -14.46 -11.43
CA GLY A 76 6.24 -14.19 -12.78
C GLY A 76 5.17 -13.10 -12.85
N VAL A 77 4.81 -12.46 -11.73
CA VAL A 77 3.71 -11.49 -11.65
C VAL A 77 4.18 -10.15 -11.10
N THR A 78 3.43 -9.08 -11.39
CA THR A 78 3.64 -7.77 -10.75
C THR A 78 3.12 -7.83 -9.31
N LEU A 79 3.98 -7.49 -8.36
CA LEU A 79 3.59 -7.30 -6.96
C LEU A 79 3.07 -5.88 -6.77
N VAL A 80 1.95 -5.77 -6.06
CA VAL A 80 1.26 -4.51 -5.75
C VAL A 80 1.58 -4.04 -4.34
N SER A 81 1.75 -4.99 -3.43
CA SER A 81 2.29 -4.73 -2.09
C SER A 81 2.98 -5.98 -1.57
N VAL A 82 3.95 -5.77 -0.68
CA VAL A 82 4.65 -6.82 0.05
C VAL A 82 4.68 -6.44 1.53
N GLU A 83 4.20 -7.33 2.39
CA GLU A 83 4.32 -7.23 3.84
C GLU A 83 5.08 -8.45 4.35
N LEU A 84 6.18 -8.20 5.06
CA LEU A 84 6.89 -9.20 5.85
C LEU A 84 6.50 -9.03 7.31
N GLN A 85 6.01 -10.11 7.90
CA GLN A 85 5.82 -10.21 9.34
C GLN A 85 6.94 -11.08 9.92
N TYR A 86 7.59 -10.54 10.94
CA TYR A 86 8.56 -11.23 11.74
C TYR A 86 7.98 -11.49 13.13
N ARG A 87 8.39 -12.60 13.71
CA ARG A 87 8.13 -12.93 15.12
C ARG A 87 9.44 -12.97 15.89
N GLN A 88 9.35 -12.85 17.20
CA GLN A 88 10.52 -13.06 18.05
C GLN A 88 10.99 -14.50 17.98
N LYS A 89 12.31 -14.69 18.03
CA LYS A 89 12.92 -16.01 18.18
C LYS A 89 12.58 -16.59 19.54
N ASP A 90 12.50 -17.92 19.59
CA ASP A 90 12.37 -18.63 20.86
C ASP A 90 13.56 -18.29 21.79
N GLY A 91 13.26 -17.98 23.05
CA GLY A 91 14.28 -17.74 24.07
C GLY A 91 14.88 -16.33 24.11
N VAL A 92 14.34 -15.37 23.36
CA VAL A 92 14.71 -13.95 23.50
C VAL A 92 14.43 -13.47 24.93
N THR A 93 15.47 -12.97 25.60
CA THR A 93 15.41 -12.52 27.00
C THR A 93 14.91 -11.08 27.11
N ASP A 94 14.35 -10.71 28.26
CA ASP A 94 13.91 -9.33 28.52
C ASP A 94 15.05 -8.31 28.39
N ASP A 95 16.28 -8.68 28.73
CA ASP A 95 17.45 -7.78 28.60
C ASP A 95 17.81 -7.55 27.13
N GLN A 96 17.71 -8.58 26.29
CA GLN A 96 17.87 -8.44 24.84
C GLN A 96 16.81 -7.52 24.25
N ARG A 97 15.53 -7.68 24.65
CA ARG A 97 14.45 -6.76 24.23
C ARG A 97 14.75 -5.33 24.67
N LYS A 98 15.04 -5.11 25.95
CA LYS A 98 15.34 -3.76 26.48
C LYS A 98 16.45 -3.07 25.70
N ALA A 99 17.49 -3.81 25.29
CA ALA A 99 18.57 -3.28 24.47
C ALA A 99 18.10 -2.88 23.07
N ALA A 100 17.36 -3.74 22.36
CA ALA A 100 16.85 -3.45 21.01
C ALA A 100 15.86 -2.27 21.00
N PHE A 101 15.03 -2.15 22.04
CA PHE A 101 14.05 -1.07 22.18
C PHE A 101 14.63 0.24 22.74
N ALA A 102 15.90 0.29 23.13
CA ALA A 102 16.49 1.45 23.79
C ALA A 102 16.42 2.72 22.92
N ASP A 103 16.74 2.60 21.63
CA ASP A 103 16.72 3.72 20.69
C ASP A 103 15.29 4.20 20.41
N LEU A 104 14.35 3.26 20.22
CA LEU A 104 12.93 3.57 20.06
C LEU A 104 12.36 4.33 21.27
N ARG A 105 12.61 3.84 22.49
CA ARG A 105 12.15 4.48 23.73
C ARG A 105 12.75 5.87 23.95
N LYS A 106 13.97 6.10 23.47
CA LYS A 106 14.62 7.42 23.51
C LYS A 106 14.02 8.37 22.47
N ALA A 107 13.72 7.87 21.27
CA ALA A 107 13.19 8.66 20.17
C ALA A 107 11.70 9.01 20.36
N VAL A 108 10.93 8.13 21.00
CA VAL A 108 9.49 8.31 21.23
C VAL A 108 9.23 8.48 22.72
N THR A 109 9.23 9.72 23.18
CA THR A 109 9.04 10.07 24.60
C THR A 109 7.63 9.79 25.14
N MET A 110 6.71 9.34 24.29
CA MET A 110 5.33 9.00 24.66
C MET A 110 5.14 7.53 25.01
N ILE A 111 6.15 6.67 24.80
CA ILE A 111 6.07 5.25 25.18
C ILE A 111 6.25 5.16 26.70
N GLU A 112 5.15 4.98 27.42
CA GLU A 112 5.17 4.71 28.86
C GLU A 112 5.65 3.26 29.12
N ASP A 113 6.06 2.97 30.36
CA ASP A 113 6.53 1.61 30.70
C ASP A 113 5.43 0.55 30.48
N SER A 114 4.15 0.90 30.63
CA SER A 114 3.03 0.01 30.30
C SER A 114 2.92 -0.27 28.81
N ASP A 115 3.15 0.75 27.97
CA ASP A 115 3.12 0.58 26.50
C ASP A 115 4.28 -0.32 26.06
N TYR A 116 5.43 -0.20 26.71
CA TYR A 116 6.59 -1.06 26.44
C TYR A 116 6.32 -2.55 26.71
N GLU A 117 5.59 -2.87 27.78
CA GLU A 117 5.28 -4.26 28.12
C GLU A 117 4.38 -4.95 27.09
N GLU A 118 3.51 -4.20 26.41
CA GLU A 118 2.72 -4.70 25.27
C GLU A 118 3.58 -4.72 23.99
N LEU A 119 4.28 -3.62 23.73
CA LEU A 119 5.08 -3.41 22.53
C LEU A 119 6.20 -4.45 22.36
N LYS A 120 6.81 -4.92 23.45
CA LYS A 120 7.91 -5.89 23.39
C LYS A 120 7.47 -7.27 22.93
N GLU A 121 6.17 -7.54 22.85
CA GLU A 121 5.60 -8.80 22.34
C GLU A 121 5.05 -8.65 20.91
N GLU A 122 5.02 -7.43 20.37
CA GLU A 122 4.51 -7.15 19.03
C GLU A 122 5.47 -7.66 17.93
N PRO A 123 4.94 -8.12 16.78
CA PRO A 123 5.75 -8.48 15.64
C PRO A 123 6.41 -7.24 15.02
N LEU A 124 7.58 -7.43 14.41
CA LEU A 124 8.12 -6.47 13.46
C LEU A 124 7.39 -6.68 12.11
N LYS A 125 6.78 -5.62 11.59
CA LYS A 125 6.09 -5.63 10.30
C LYS A 125 6.79 -4.69 9.34
N CYS A 126 7.21 -5.20 8.19
CA CYS A 126 7.84 -4.40 7.14
C CYS A 126 6.96 -4.40 5.90
N THR A 127 6.57 -3.23 5.41
CA THR A 127 5.61 -3.08 4.33
C THR A 127 6.18 -2.22 3.20
N SER A 128 5.92 -2.63 1.95
CA SER A 128 6.14 -1.81 0.76
C SER A 128 4.87 -1.82 -0.08
N GLU A 129 4.45 -0.64 -0.51
CA GLU A 129 3.29 -0.41 -1.39
C GLU A 129 3.72 -0.09 -2.84
N LEU A 130 5.00 -0.29 -3.15
CA LEU A 130 5.52 -0.08 -4.50
C LEU A 130 4.99 -1.14 -5.47
N ILE A 131 4.69 -0.70 -6.69
CA ILE A 131 4.31 -1.60 -7.78
C ILE A 131 5.58 -2.18 -8.42
N VAL A 132 5.92 -3.42 -8.08
CA VAL A 132 7.19 -4.04 -8.49
C VAL A 132 6.96 -5.12 -9.55
N LYS A 133 7.37 -4.83 -10.78
CA LYS A 133 7.31 -5.76 -11.93
C LYS A 133 8.24 -6.98 -11.75
N PRO A 134 8.02 -8.09 -12.48
CA PRO A 134 8.96 -9.21 -12.52
C PRO A 134 10.40 -8.77 -12.84
N GLY A 135 11.36 -9.24 -12.04
CA GLY A 135 12.78 -8.93 -12.13
C GLY A 135 13.19 -7.57 -11.56
N ALA A 136 12.25 -6.73 -11.13
CA ALA A 136 12.54 -5.42 -10.54
C ALA A 136 12.74 -5.51 -9.02
N LYS A 137 13.28 -4.43 -8.44
CA LYS A 137 13.49 -4.28 -7.00
C LYS A 137 12.46 -3.33 -6.40
N GLY A 138 12.01 -3.64 -5.20
CA GLY A 138 11.36 -2.71 -4.29
C GLY A 138 12.33 -2.32 -3.18
N GLU A 139 12.43 -1.03 -2.89
CA GLU A 139 13.31 -0.48 -1.85
C GLU A 139 12.49 0.36 -0.87
N ASN A 140 13.12 0.76 0.23
CA ASN A 140 12.53 1.67 1.23
C ASN A 140 11.22 1.17 1.85
N GLY A 141 11.03 -0.16 1.96
CA GLY A 141 9.90 -0.73 2.69
C GLY A 141 9.99 -0.36 4.17
N GLN A 142 8.95 0.28 4.70
CA GLN A 142 8.93 0.78 6.07
C GLN A 142 8.71 -0.37 7.06
N CYS A 143 9.56 -0.48 8.09
CA CYS A 143 9.33 -1.39 9.20
C CYS A 143 8.78 -0.68 10.45
N VAL A 144 7.83 -1.33 11.11
CA VAL A 144 7.18 -0.86 12.33
C VAL A 144 7.07 -1.97 13.38
N ILE A 145 7.02 -1.57 14.64
CA ILE A 145 6.72 -2.44 15.79
C ILE A 145 5.66 -1.75 16.65
N GLY A 146 4.55 -2.43 16.91
CA GLY A 146 3.36 -1.85 17.58
C GLY A 146 2.92 -0.50 17.03
N GLY A 147 3.00 -0.31 15.70
CA GLY A 147 2.64 0.93 15.02
C GLY A 147 3.69 2.04 15.02
N TRP A 148 4.79 1.88 15.77
CA TRP A 148 5.91 2.82 15.78
C TRP A 148 6.96 2.44 14.74
N LYS A 149 7.63 3.43 14.14
CA LYS A 149 8.83 3.18 13.30
C LYS A 149 9.82 2.29 14.07
N ALA A 150 10.36 1.27 13.41
CA ALA A 150 11.32 0.35 14.01
C ALA A 150 12.70 1.00 14.15
N ILE A 151 12.83 1.97 15.05
CA ILE A 151 14.06 2.70 15.34
C ILE A 151 14.97 1.83 16.20
N GLY A 152 16.06 1.33 15.61
CA GLY A 152 16.96 0.35 16.21
C GLY A 152 17.39 -0.73 15.21
N ASP A 153 17.81 -1.88 15.73
CA ASP A 153 18.01 -3.13 14.99
C ASP A 153 17.27 -4.26 15.72
N PHE A 154 16.07 -4.59 15.22
CA PHE A 154 15.24 -5.65 15.78
C PHE A 154 15.54 -7.01 15.13
N THR A 155 16.22 -7.03 13.98
CA THR A 155 16.46 -8.24 13.18
C THR A 155 17.25 -9.31 13.94
N SER A 156 18.10 -8.90 14.88
CA SER A 156 18.86 -9.82 15.73
C SER A 156 17.96 -10.70 16.62
N LEU A 157 16.82 -10.18 17.07
CA LEU A 157 15.86 -10.86 17.96
C LEU A 157 14.73 -11.56 17.21
N MET A 158 14.61 -11.28 15.91
CA MET A 158 13.45 -11.62 15.11
C MET A 158 13.78 -12.67 14.04
N GLU A 159 12.80 -13.46 13.67
CA GLU A 159 12.83 -14.38 12.53
C GLU A 159 11.60 -14.18 11.63
N PRO A 160 11.72 -14.37 10.31
CA PRO A 160 10.58 -14.28 9.40
C PRO A 160 9.51 -15.31 9.75
N ASP A 161 8.25 -14.86 9.81
CA ASP A 161 7.10 -15.72 10.10
C ASP A 161 6.23 -15.91 8.85
N GLN A 162 5.79 -14.79 8.26
CA GLN A 162 4.92 -14.79 7.08
C GLN A 162 5.26 -13.65 6.11
N MET A 163 5.09 -13.88 4.82
CA MET A 163 5.04 -12.83 3.79
C MET A 163 3.65 -12.79 3.20
N THR A 164 2.99 -11.64 3.20
CA THR A 164 1.73 -11.44 2.47
C THR A 164 1.96 -10.50 1.31
N VAL A 165 1.41 -10.84 0.15
CA VAL A 165 1.49 -9.97 -1.04
C VAL A 165 0.11 -9.76 -1.66
N ALA A 166 -0.11 -8.57 -2.19
CA ALA A 166 -1.09 -8.34 -3.24
C ALA A 166 -0.38 -8.40 -4.60
N TYR A 167 -1.00 -8.99 -5.62
CA TYR A 167 -0.39 -9.15 -6.94
C TYR A 167 -1.42 -9.01 -8.06
N LEU A 168 -0.99 -8.55 -9.22
CA LEU A 168 -1.83 -8.58 -10.43
C LEU A 168 -1.95 -10.02 -10.93
N LYS A 169 -3.13 -10.59 -10.75
CA LYS A 169 -3.49 -11.92 -11.27
C LYS A 169 -3.71 -11.87 -12.78
N ASP A 170 -4.30 -10.76 -13.23
CA ASP A 170 -4.46 -10.36 -14.62
C ASP A 170 -4.55 -8.83 -14.70
N LYS A 171 -5.00 -8.29 -15.84
CA LYS A 171 -5.07 -6.84 -16.07
C LYS A 171 -6.10 -6.11 -15.20
N ASP A 172 -7.13 -6.81 -14.72
CA ASP A 172 -8.28 -6.21 -14.03
C ASP A 172 -8.41 -6.72 -12.59
N THR A 173 -7.62 -7.74 -12.18
CA THR A 173 -7.81 -8.43 -10.91
C THR A 173 -6.54 -8.43 -10.06
N ILE A 174 -6.67 -7.93 -8.82
CA ILE A 174 -5.67 -8.08 -7.76
C ILE A 174 -6.03 -9.30 -6.92
N GLY A 175 -5.10 -10.26 -6.85
CA GLY A 175 -5.16 -11.40 -5.94
C GLY A 175 -4.31 -11.16 -4.69
N MET A 176 -4.53 -11.96 -3.66
CA MET A 176 -3.71 -11.99 -2.46
C MET A 176 -3.10 -13.38 -2.23
N ALA A 177 -1.87 -13.42 -1.73
CA ALA A 177 -1.21 -14.66 -1.37
C ALA A 177 -0.35 -14.49 -0.12
N THR A 178 -0.20 -15.57 0.63
CA THR A 178 0.64 -15.62 1.82
C THR A 178 1.67 -16.74 1.67
N TYR A 179 2.92 -16.44 2.01
CA TYR A 179 3.99 -17.41 2.17
C TYR A 179 4.21 -17.66 3.65
N ASP A 180 4.13 -18.92 4.05
CA ASP A 180 4.49 -19.39 5.37
C ASP A 180 5.96 -19.82 5.36
N PHE A 181 6.80 -19.16 6.15
CA PHE A 181 8.24 -19.44 6.19
C PHE A 181 8.57 -20.78 6.86
N ALA A 182 7.79 -21.19 7.86
CA ALA A 182 7.99 -22.46 8.54
C ALA A 182 7.67 -23.65 7.62
N ASN A 183 6.55 -23.56 6.90
CA ASN A 183 6.07 -24.60 6.00
C ASN A 183 6.60 -24.48 4.57
N LYS A 184 7.29 -23.38 4.25
CA LYS A 184 7.84 -23.06 2.92
C LYS A 184 6.80 -23.17 1.80
N LYS A 185 5.62 -22.61 2.05
CA LYS A 185 4.44 -22.81 1.20
C LYS A 185 3.72 -21.50 0.91
N THR A 186 3.45 -21.26 -0.37
CA THR A 186 2.51 -20.23 -0.82
C THR A 186 1.08 -20.74 -0.77
N THR A 187 0.19 -19.95 -0.17
CA THR A 187 -1.26 -20.16 -0.16
C THR A 187 -1.94 -18.95 -0.80
N LEU A 188 -2.81 -19.22 -1.77
CA LEU A 188 -3.60 -18.18 -2.43
C LEU A 188 -4.88 -17.90 -1.63
N SER A 189 -5.20 -16.63 -1.45
CA SER A 189 -6.50 -16.21 -0.93
C SER A 189 -7.58 -16.43 -1.99
N LYS A 190 -8.82 -16.62 -1.55
CA LYS A 190 -10.01 -16.56 -2.41
C LYS A 190 -10.50 -15.13 -2.61
N ASN A 191 -10.00 -14.19 -1.82
CA ASN A 191 -10.37 -12.79 -1.92
C ASN A 191 -9.61 -12.15 -3.08
N GLU A 192 -10.35 -11.42 -3.89
CA GLU A 192 -9.86 -10.69 -5.06
C GLU A 192 -10.46 -9.29 -5.02
N ALA A 193 -9.80 -8.36 -5.71
CA ALA A 193 -10.24 -6.98 -5.78
C ALA A 193 -9.95 -6.40 -7.17
N ASP A 194 -10.84 -5.56 -7.69
CA ASP A 194 -10.67 -4.95 -9.02
C ASP A 194 -9.41 -4.09 -9.06
N ALA A 195 -8.52 -4.26 -10.03
CA ALA A 195 -7.31 -3.45 -10.15
C ALA A 195 -7.67 -1.98 -10.39
N ASN A 196 -8.76 -1.70 -11.11
CA ASN A 196 -9.17 -0.36 -11.47
C ASN A 196 -10.58 -0.05 -10.94
N GLN A 197 -10.66 0.84 -9.95
CA GLN A 197 -11.90 1.32 -9.36
C GLN A 197 -12.33 2.69 -9.90
N TRP A 198 -11.76 3.15 -11.02
CA TRP A 198 -12.17 4.40 -11.64
C TRP A 198 -13.65 4.34 -12.02
N GLY A 199 -14.47 5.14 -11.33
CA GLY A 199 -15.91 5.10 -11.44
C GLY A 199 -16.46 5.78 -12.69
N ASP A 200 -17.76 5.63 -12.89
CA ASP A 200 -18.53 6.32 -13.92
C ASP A 200 -19.56 7.30 -13.31
N ASP A 201 -19.38 7.71 -12.05
CA ASP A 201 -20.24 8.68 -11.40
C ASP A 201 -20.11 10.08 -12.00
N LYS A 202 -21.03 10.97 -11.61
CA LYS A 202 -21.14 12.32 -12.16
C LYS A 202 -19.86 13.13 -11.97
N LEU A 203 -19.20 13.04 -10.82
CA LEU A 203 -18.00 13.81 -10.51
C LEU A 203 -16.79 13.21 -11.23
N THR A 204 -16.61 11.89 -11.19
CA THR A 204 -15.48 11.23 -11.87
C THR A 204 -15.50 11.48 -13.38
N LYS A 205 -16.67 11.55 -14.03
CA LYS A 205 -16.81 11.89 -15.45
C LYS A 205 -16.31 13.29 -15.84
N THR A 206 -16.14 14.19 -14.87
CA THR A 206 -15.55 15.53 -15.10
C THR A 206 -14.03 15.52 -15.16
N LEU A 207 -13.39 14.47 -14.63
CA LEU A 207 -11.94 14.32 -14.58
C LEU A 207 -11.42 13.62 -15.83
N PRO A 208 -10.16 13.87 -16.24
CA PRO A 208 -9.47 12.97 -17.15
C PRO A 208 -9.22 11.62 -16.45
N THR A 209 -9.16 10.53 -17.21
CA THR A 209 -8.80 9.22 -16.66
C THR A 209 -7.27 9.13 -16.58
N PRO A 210 -6.68 8.85 -15.41
CA PRO A 210 -5.22 8.75 -15.28
C PRO A 210 -4.69 7.46 -15.92
N GLU A 211 -3.43 7.48 -16.36
CA GLU A 211 -2.70 6.29 -16.81
C GLU A 211 -1.83 5.72 -15.68
N PRO A 212 -2.39 4.86 -14.82
CA PRO A 212 -1.99 3.44 -14.73
C PRO A 212 -3.17 2.50 -14.39
N THR A 213 -2.90 1.19 -14.35
CA THR A 213 -3.91 0.12 -14.24
C THR A 213 -4.43 -0.10 -12.80
N ILE A 214 -3.70 0.38 -11.79
CA ILE A 214 -4.06 0.16 -10.38
C ILE A 214 -4.59 1.45 -9.77
N ILE A 215 -5.91 1.55 -9.69
CA ILE A 215 -6.63 2.71 -9.17
C ILE A 215 -7.55 2.21 -8.07
N ARG A 216 -7.41 2.80 -6.89
CA ARG A 216 -8.34 2.61 -5.78
C ARG A 216 -9.01 3.91 -5.44
N GLY A 217 -10.27 3.87 -5.06
CA GLY A 217 -10.94 5.09 -4.64
C GLY A 217 -12.31 4.86 -4.06
N SER A 218 -12.88 5.97 -3.64
CA SER A 218 -14.25 6.05 -3.16
C SER A 218 -14.91 7.29 -3.72
N THR A 219 -16.22 7.19 -3.89
CA THR A 219 -17.04 8.22 -4.50
C THR A 219 -18.27 8.45 -3.65
N SER A 220 -18.73 9.69 -3.61
CA SER A 220 -19.99 10.11 -3.01
C SER A 220 -20.65 11.14 -3.94
N ASP A 221 -21.84 11.63 -3.56
CA ASP A 221 -22.53 12.65 -4.34
C ASP A 221 -21.80 14.00 -4.39
N THR A 222 -20.92 14.27 -3.41
CA THR A 222 -20.24 15.55 -3.24
C THR A 222 -18.72 15.47 -3.32
N SER A 223 -18.14 14.28 -3.34
CA SER A 223 -16.68 14.12 -3.45
C SER A 223 -16.26 12.80 -4.11
N VAL A 224 -15.11 12.82 -4.76
CA VAL A 224 -14.40 11.62 -5.22
C VAL A 224 -12.95 11.68 -4.76
N GLY A 225 -12.42 10.55 -4.34
CA GLY A 225 -11.03 10.39 -3.90
C GLY A 225 -10.44 9.14 -4.52
N TYR A 226 -9.35 9.30 -5.26
CA TYR A 226 -8.63 8.20 -5.90
C TYR A 226 -7.14 8.22 -5.53
N SER A 227 -6.57 7.03 -5.34
CA SER A 227 -5.14 6.76 -5.33
C SER A 227 -4.77 5.97 -6.57
N VAL A 228 -3.71 6.41 -7.23
CA VAL A 228 -3.25 5.95 -8.53
C VAL A 228 -1.82 5.46 -8.36
N TYR A 229 -1.67 4.14 -8.23
CA TYR A 229 -0.42 3.50 -7.80
C TYR A 229 0.52 3.21 -8.98
N GLY A 230 1.83 3.30 -8.71
CA GLY A 230 2.86 3.16 -9.75
C GLY A 230 2.90 4.36 -10.69
N SER A 231 2.46 5.52 -10.22
CA SER A 231 2.56 6.79 -10.92
C SER A 231 3.99 7.30 -10.87
N THR A 232 4.43 7.90 -11.96
CA THR A 232 5.66 8.69 -12.05
C THR A 232 5.35 10.18 -11.92
N HIS A 233 6.38 10.98 -11.63
CA HIS A 233 6.26 12.44 -11.62
C HIS A 233 5.80 13.01 -12.98
N ASP A 234 6.25 12.43 -14.08
CA ASP A 234 5.84 12.82 -15.44
C ASP A 234 4.36 12.53 -15.70
N GLN A 235 3.84 11.39 -15.20
CA GLN A 235 2.41 11.07 -15.28
C GLN A 235 1.57 12.02 -14.43
N PHE A 236 2.04 12.38 -13.23
CA PHE A 236 1.40 13.43 -12.42
C PHE A 236 1.34 14.76 -13.18
N SER A 237 2.47 15.21 -13.72
CA SER A 237 2.57 16.46 -14.47
C SER A 237 1.65 16.46 -15.69
N SER A 238 1.61 15.35 -16.43
CA SER A 238 0.71 15.16 -17.57
C SER A 238 -0.75 15.20 -17.17
N TYR A 239 -1.11 14.55 -16.06
CA TYR A 239 -2.48 14.54 -15.55
C TYR A 239 -2.97 15.94 -15.15
N VAL A 240 -2.11 16.77 -14.53
CA VAL A 240 -2.43 18.17 -14.22
C VAL A 240 -2.71 18.98 -15.50
N GLU A 241 -1.94 18.77 -16.57
CA GLU A 241 -2.21 19.40 -17.86
C GLU A 241 -3.52 18.93 -18.50
N GLU A 242 -3.88 17.66 -18.35
CA GLU A 242 -5.18 17.15 -18.80
C GLU A 242 -6.34 17.74 -18.00
N CYS A 243 -6.17 17.96 -16.69
CA CYS A 243 -7.17 18.66 -15.88
C CYS A 243 -7.39 20.09 -16.39
N LYS A 244 -6.33 20.81 -16.77
CA LYS A 244 -6.44 22.13 -17.40
C LYS A 244 -7.24 22.07 -18.70
N LYS A 245 -6.97 21.09 -19.56
CA LYS A 245 -7.71 20.87 -20.81
C LYS A 245 -9.19 20.54 -20.58
N LYS A 246 -9.52 19.93 -19.42
CA LYS A 246 -10.90 19.66 -18.97
C LYS A 246 -11.60 20.88 -18.36
N GLY A 247 -10.94 22.04 -18.30
CA GLY A 247 -11.54 23.29 -17.86
C GLY A 247 -11.28 23.64 -16.39
N PHE A 248 -10.40 22.90 -15.71
CA PHE A 248 -9.91 23.29 -14.39
C PHE A 248 -8.85 24.40 -14.51
N THR A 249 -8.91 25.39 -13.61
CA THR A 249 -7.91 26.46 -13.52
C THR A 249 -7.04 26.24 -12.29
N VAL A 250 -5.72 26.31 -12.43
CA VAL A 250 -4.79 26.17 -11.30
C VAL A 250 -4.88 27.38 -10.38
N ASP A 251 -5.11 27.12 -9.10
CA ASP A 251 -5.12 28.10 -8.03
C ASP A 251 -3.75 28.16 -7.35
N SER A 252 -3.16 26.99 -7.05
CA SER A 252 -1.79 26.88 -6.54
C SER A 252 -1.14 25.56 -6.97
N SER A 253 0.19 25.54 -7.06
CA SER A 253 0.94 24.32 -7.37
C SER A 253 2.34 24.34 -6.74
N SER A 254 2.89 23.15 -6.52
CA SER A 254 4.28 22.88 -6.19
C SER A 254 4.79 21.73 -7.07
N ASP A 255 6.04 21.30 -6.88
CA ASP A 255 6.60 20.19 -7.66
C ASP A 255 5.74 18.91 -7.58
N ASN A 256 5.13 18.64 -6.42
CA ASN A 256 4.39 17.41 -6.15
C ASN A 256 2.91 17.65 -5.83
N SER A 257 2.37 18.84 -6.10
CA SER A 257 0.96 19.11 -5.84
C SER A 257 0.36 20.18 -6.75
N ALA A 258 -0.94 20.07 -7.01
CA ALA A 258 -1.71 21.08 -7.71
C ALA A 258 -3.11 21.18 -7.11
N SER A 259 -3.49 22.38 -6.70
CA SER A 259 -4.87 22.74 -6.34
C SER A 259 -5.51 23.52 -7.48
N MET A 260 -6.70 23.12 -7.89
CA MET A 260 -7.39 23.63 -9.06
C MET A 260 -8.88 23.89 -8.78
N LYS A 261 -9.49 24.79 -9.54
CA LYS A 261 -10.92 25.11 -9.48
C LYS A 261 -11.63 24.81 -10.79
N GLY A 262 -12.78 24.14 -10.70
CA GLY A 262 -13.69 23.97 -11.83
C GLY A 262 -14.58 25.19 -12.02
N ALA A 263 -15.09 25.40 -13.23
CA ALA A 263 -15.98 26.52 -13.55
C ALA A 263 -17.32 26.48 -12.78
N ASP A 264 -17.72 25.30 -12.31
CA ASP A 264 -18.90 25.07 -11.46
C ASP A 264 -18.64 25.38 -9.97
N GLY A 265 -17.42 25.78 -9.61
CA GLY A 265 -16.99 26.06 -8.24
C GLY A 265 -16.46 24.83 -7.48
N SER A 266 -16.28 23.69 -8.16
CA SER A 266 -15.61 22.52 -7.59
C SER A 266 -14.14 22.77 -7.26
N SER A 267 -13.60 21.99 -6.33
CA SER A 267 -12.21 22.07 -5.90
C SER A 267 -11.51 20.73 -6.15
N LEU A 268 -10.44 20.75 -6.93
CA LEU A 268 -9.62 19.58 -7.26
C LEU A 268 -8.25 19.72 -6.60
N SER A 269 -7.82 18.70 -5.87
CA SER A 269 -6.47 18.55 -5.33
C SER A 269 -5.82 17.31 -5.90
N VAL A 270 -4.66 17.48 -6.53
CA VAL A 270 -3.84 16.38 -7.04
C VAL A 270 -2.51 16.42 -6.31
N LEU A 271 -2.11 15.32 -5.68
CA LEU A 271 -0.82 15.20 -4.99
C LEU A 271 -0.03 14.02 -5.58
N TYR A 272 1.28 14.15 -5.62
CA TYR A 272 2.20 13.07 -5.95
C TYR A 272 3.10 12.76 -4.76
N PHE A 273 3.24 11.49 -4.44
CA PHE A 273 4.06 10.98 -3.36
C PHE A 273 5.20 10.16 -3.99
N PRO A 274 6.41 10.72 -4.09
CA PRO A 274 7.54 10.04 -4.74
C PRO A 274 7.94 8.75 -4.02
N ASP A 275 7.86 8.73 -2.69
CA ASP A 275 8.36 7.62 -1.87
C ASP A 275 7.61 6.31 -2.09
N ASN A 276 6.33 6.38 -2.50
CA ASN A 276 5.49 5.22 -2.80
C ASN A 276 4.93 5.25 -4.23
N GLU A 277 5.49 6.10 -5.11
CA GLU A 277 5.08 6.23 -6.52
C GLU A 277 3.55 6.33 -6.68
N THR A 278 2.90 7.18 -5.89
CA THR A 278 1.44 7.28 -5.85
C THR A 278 0.97 8.70 -6.16
N MET A 279 0.02 8.82 -7.08
CA MET A 279 -0.72 10.06 -7.30
C MET A 279 -2.10 9.96 -6.62
N THR A 280 -2.49 10.97 -5.85
CA THR A 280 -3.86 11.06 -5.31
C THR A 280 -4.64 12.17 -6.00
N ILE A 281 -5.93 11.93 -6.23
CA ILE A 281 -6.85 12.81 -6.93
C ILE A 281 -8.09 12.97 -6.05
N ASN A 282 -8.31 14.17 -5.53
CA ASN A 282 -9.46 14.47 -4.67
C ASN A 282 -10.24 15.63 -5.27
N LEU A 283 -11.49 15.38 -5.67
CA LEU A 283 -12.40 16.38 -6.20
C LEU A 283 -13.58 16.54 -5.25
N TYR A 284 -13.87 17.78 -4.89
CA TYR A 284 -15.00 18.17 -4.06
C TYR A 284 -15.95 19.07 -4.86
N ALA A 285 -17.24 18.81 -4.75
CA ALA A 285 -18.27 19.68 -5.30
C ALA A 285 -18.23 21.06 -4.60
N LYS A 286 -18.89 22.05 -5.21
CA LYS A 286 -18.94 23.41 -4.67
C LYS A 286 -19.57 23.43 -3.26
N GLY A 287 -18.88 24.05 -2.30
CA GLY A 287 -19.42 24.33 -0.97
C GLY A 287 -19.05 23.31 0.11
N GLU A 288 -18.20 22.35 -0.22
CA GLU A 288 -17.56 21.38 0.69
C GLU A 288 -16.14 21.80 1.07
#